data_AF-A0A1H8F8G2-F1
#
_entry.id   AF-A0A1H8F8G2-F1
#
_cell.length_a   1.000
_cell.length_b   1.000
_cell.length_c   1.000
_cell.angle_alpha   90.00
_cell.angle_beta   90.00
_cell.angle_gamma   90.00
#
_symmetry.space_group_name_H-M   'P 1'
#
loop_
_entity.id
_entity.type
_entity.pdbx_description
1 polymer ?
#
loop_
_entity_poly.entity_id
_entity_poly.type
_entity_poly.pdbx_seq_one_letter_code
_entity_poly.pdbx_strand_id
1 'polypeptide(L)'
;MTERRLPFFVYGTLRAGQRNHGLLRGRTGAWTPATLPGALLFQGPGYPIAVLDPAGTGAVHGDLVDVAAGPYAEVLADLDMLESYRPGDPAGLYLRVARAVRTARGTREAWVYVAPPERAAGLLARARPLPTGTWPAGPAS
;
A
#
# COMPACT_ATOMS: atom_id res chain seq x y z
N MET A 1 -19.08 -14.97 5.00
CA MET A 1 -18.25 -14.05 5.81
C MET A 1 -18.18 -12.73 5.08
N THR A 2 -18.72 -11.65 5.63
CA THR A 2 -18.58 -10.31 5.05
C THR A 2 -17.13 -9.87 5.20
N GLU A 3 -16.41 -9.69 4.09
CA GLU A 3 -15.06 -9.12 4.13
C GLU A 3 -15.11 -7.74 4.82
N ARG A 4 -14.15 -7.52 5.74
CA ARG A 4 -14.06 -6.28 6.50
C ARG A 4 -13.75 -5.12 5.55
N ARG A 5 -14.62 -4.11 5.52
CA ARG A 5 -14.45 -2.91 4.69
C ARG A 5 -13.57 -1.88 5.41
N LEU A 6 -12.29 -1.85 5.09
CA LEU A 6 -11.33 -0.86 5.57
C LEU A 6 -10.93 0.11 4.44
N PRO A 7 -10.54 1.36 4.76
CA PRO A 7 -9.83 2.20 3.81
C PRO A 7 -8.49 1.56 3.40
N PHE A 8 -7.89 2.05 2.31
CA PHE A 8 -6.58 1.58 1.84
C PHE A 8 -5.50 2.59 2.20
N PHE A 9 -4.36 2.11 2.68
CA PHE A 9 -3.15 2.92 2.78
C PHE A 9 -2.31 2.73 1.52
N VAL A 10 -2.19 3.78 0.72
CA VAL A 10 -1.41 3.78 -0.52
C VAL A 10 -0.14 4.59 -0.35
N TYR A 11 1.01 3.99 -0.70
CA TYR A 11 2.33 4.57 -0.43
C TYR A 11 3.21 4.70 -1.68
N GLY A 12 2.70 4.40 -2.88
CA GLY A 12 3.45 4.59 -4.12
C GLY A 12 2.58 4.74 -5.35
N THR A 13 2.55 3.76 -6.26
CA THR A 13 2.03 3.94 -7.64
C THR A 13 0.52 4.21 -7.76
N LEU A 14 -0.23 4.01 -6.67
CA LEU A 14 -1.64 4.33 -6.55
C LEU A 14 -1.89 5.79 -6.10
N ARG A 15 -0.85 6.50 -5.62
CA ARG A 15 -0.96 7.90 -5.17
C ARG A 15 -1.33 8.83 -6.32
N ALA A 16 -1.89 10.00 -6.01
CA ALA A 16 -2.24 11.01 -7.00
C ALA A 16 -1.05 11.34 -7.93
N GLY A 17 -1.30 11.43 -9.23
CA GLY A 17 -0.28 11.69 -10.26
C GLY A 17 0.60 10.50 -10.65
N GLN A 18 0.34 9.30 -10.11
CA GLN A 18 1.07 8.09 -10.45
C GLN A 18 0.29 7.22 -11.44
N ARG A 19 1.00 6.33 -12.15
CA ARG A 19 0.46 5.53 -13.25
C ARG A 19 -0.78 4.68 -12.91
N ASN A 20 -0.94 4.24 -11.66
CA ASN A 20 -2.06 3.38 -11.25
C ASN A 20 -3.17 4.16 -10.54
N HIS A 21 -3.05 5.49 -10.42
CA HIS A 21 -4.08 6.33 -9.78
C HIS A 21 -5.47 6.19 -10.42
N GLY A 22 -5.51 5.90 -11.73
CA GLY A 22 -6.76 5.70 -12.48
C GLY A 22 -7.68 4.63 -11.90
N LEU A 23 -7.15 3.61 -11.20
CA LEU A 23 -7.95 2.55 -10.57
C LEU A 23 -8.83 3.06 -9.42
N LEU A 24 -8.46 4.20 -8.83
CA LEU A 24 -9.16 4.80 -7.69
C LEU A 24 -10.00 6.03 -8.08
N ARG A 25 -9.80 6.55 -9.30
CA ARG A 25 -10.46 7.78 -9.76
C ARG A 25 -11.98 7.62 -9.78
N GLY A 26 -12.67 8.53 -9.09
CA GLY A 26 -14.14 8.54 -9.03
C GLY A 26 -14.76 7.45 -8.14
N ARG A 27 -13.95 6.62 -7.48
CA ARG A 27 -14.41 5.52 -6.60
C ARG A 27 -14.08 5.74 -5.12
N THR A 28 -13.36 6.82 -4.81
CA THR A 28 -12.86 7.15 -3.48
C THR A 28 -13.54 8.36 -2.86
N GLY A 29 -13.58 8.40 -1.54
CA GLY A 29 -13.93 9.58 -0.75
C GLY A 29 -12.69 10.40 -0.38
N ALA A 30 -12.42 10.52 0.92
CA ALA A 30 -11.31 11.30 1.43
C ALA A 30 -9.95 10.65 1.16
N TRP A 31 -8.97 11.48 0.80
CA TRP A 31 -7.55 11.15 0.77
C TRP A 31 -6.86 11.93 1.90
N THR A 32 -6.34 11.21 2.89
CA THR A 32 -5.75 11.82 4.09
C THR A 32 -4.29 11.41 4.21
N PRO A 33 -3.32 12.35 4.30
CA PRO A 33 -1.93 12.00 4.58
C PRO A 33 -1.82 11.11 5.82
N ALA A 34 -1.06 10.03 5.68
CA ALA A 34 -0.94 9.01 6.71
C ALA A 34 0.47 8.41 6.77
N THR A 35 0.79 7.82 7.91
CA THR A 35 2.07 7.11 8.14
C THR A 35 1.80 5.71 8.64
N LEU A 36 2.42 4.72 8.00
CA LEU A 36 2.48 3.34 8.45
C LEU A 36 3.76 3.12 9.28
N PRO A 37 3.67 3.01 10.61
CA PRO A 37 4.82 2.67 11.45
C PRO A 37 5.20 1.19 11.30
N GLY A 38 6.46 0.86 11.60
CA GLY A 38 6.95 -0.52 11.59
C GLY A 38 7.01 -1.11 10.18
N ALA A 39 7.35 -0.28 9.20
CA ALA A 39 7.54 -0.70 7.82
C ALA A 39 8.73 0.04 7.19
N LEU A 40 9.41 -0.64 6.27
CA LEU A 40 10.50 -0.08 5.47
C LEU A 40 10.08 -0.03 4.00
N LEU A 41 10.51 1.02 3.32
CA LEU A 41 10.23 1.21 1.89
C LEU A 41 11.49 1.05 1.06
N PHE A 42 11.34 0.37 -0.07
CA PHE A 42 12.39 0.17 -1.05
C PHE A 42 11.89 0.53 -2.45
N GLN A 43 12.81 1.01 -3.27
CA GLN A 43 12.64 1.22 -4.69
C GLN A 43 13.06 -0.03 -5.45
N GLY A 44 12.08 -0.82 -5.85
CA GLY A 44 12.26 -1.90 -6.83
C GLY A 44 12.31 -1.37 -8.27
N PRO A 45 12.35 -2.28 -9.26
CA PRO A 45 12.39 -1.93 -10.69
C PRO A 45 11.08 -1.29 -11.18
N GLY A 46 10.91 0.01 -10.91
CA GLY A 46 9.74 0.79 -11.33
C GLY A 46 8.54 0.70 -10.39
N TYR A 47 8.66 0.09 -9.20
CA TYR A 47 7.57 -0.02 -8.23
C TYR A 47 8.06 -0.01 -6.77
N PRO A 48 7.21 0.46 -5.84
CA PRO A 48 7.52 0.50 -4.41
C PRO A 48 7.41 -0.89 -3.79
N ILE A 49 8.32 -1.21 -2.88
CA ILE A 49 8.28 -2.46 -2.11
C ILE A 49 8.27 -2.07 -0.64
N ALA A 50 7.14 -2.29 0.03
CA ALA A 50 7.03 -2.15 1.47
C ALA A 50 7.19 -3.53 2.12
N VAL A 51 8.00 -3.60 3.17
CA VAL A 51 8.14 -4.77 4.04
C VAL A 51 7.84 -4.37 5.47
N LEU A 52 7.31 -5.30 6.27
CA LEU A 52 7.16 -5.07 7.70
C LEU A 52 8.55 -5.07 8.35
N ASP A 53 8.76 -4.15 9.28
CA ASP A 53 9.99 -4.01 10.07
C ASP A 53 9.75 -4.59 11.47
N PRO A 54 10.26 -5.80 11.78
CA PRO A 54 10.14 -6.39 13.11
C PRO A 54 10.77 -5.54 14.22
N ALA A 55 11.78 -4.71 13.90
CA ALA A 55 12.37 -3.80 14.87
C ALA A 55 11.46 -2.59 15.17
N GLY A 56 10.47 -2.32 14.33
CA GLY A 56 9.47 -1.28 14.53
C GLY A 56 10.02 0.15 14.41
N THR A 57 11.20 0.32 13.82
CA THR A 57 11.91 1.60 13.75
C THR A 57 11.61 2.38 12.48
N GLY A 58 11.29 1.67 11.40
CA GLY A 58 10.92 2.25 10.12
C GLY A 58 9.52 2.86 10.10
N ALA A 59 9.30 3.77 9.16
CA ALA A 59 7.98 4.29 8.82
C ALA A 59 7.87 4.47 7.31
N VAL A 60 6.64 4.30 6.79
CA VAL A 60 6.30 4.56 5.39
C VAL A 60 5.24 5.65 5.33
N HIS A 61 5.43 6.64 4.47
CA HIS A 61 4.51 7.76 4.29
C HIS A 61 3.69 7.58 3.02
N GLY A 62 2.40 7.88 3.13
CA GLY A 62 1.43 7.70 2.06
C GLY A 62 0.12 8.39 2.37
N ASP A 63 -0.94 7.88 1.77
CA ASP A 63 -2.28 8.43 1.88
C ASP A 63 -3.25 7.33 2.33
N LEU A 64 -4.10 7.65 3.30
CA LEU A 64 -5.26 6.86 3.68
C LEU A 64 -6.43 7.25 2.77
N VAL A 65 -6.95 6.27 2.03
CA VAL A 65 -7.94 6.46 0.99
C VAL A 65 -9.22 5.75 1.40
N ASP A 66 -10.25 6.54 1.71
CA ASP A 66 -11.60 6.01 1.92
C ASP A 66 -12.20 5.61 0.55
N VAL A 67 -12.88 4.48 0.50
CA VAL A 67 -13.53 3.96 -0.71
C VAL A 67 -15.04 3.99 -0.53
N ALA A 68 -15.76 4.45 -1.56
CA ALA A 68 -17.21 4.52 -1.50
C ALA A 68 -17.83 3.13 -1.34
N ALA A 69 -18.94 3.03 -0.60
CA ALA A 69 -19.54 1.75 -0.24
C ALA A 69 -20.02 0.93 -1.46
N GLY A 70 -20.48 1.60 -2.52
CA GLY A 70 -20.91 0.97 -3.78
C GLY A 70 -19.78 0.23 -4.51
N PRO A 71 -18.71 0.92 -4.95
CA PRO A 71 -17.62 0.30 -5.71
C PRO A 71 -16.60 -0.46 -4.85
N TYR A 72 -16.82 -0.63 -3.54
CA TYR A 72 -15.80 -1.17 -2.64
C TYR A 72 -15.25 -2.53 -3.08
N ALA A 73 -16.14 -3.46 -3.45
CA ALA A 73 -15.75 -4.81 -3.86
C ALA A 73 -14.96 -4.80 -5.18
N GLU A 74 -15.34 -3.94 -6.13
CA GLU A 74 -14.64 -3.78 -7.41
C GLU A 74 -13.25 -3.18 -7.21
N VAL A 75 -13.14 -2.13 -6.38
CA VAL A 75 -11.84 -1.52 -6.04
C VAL A 75 -10.94 -2.55 -5.35
N LEU A 76 -11.49 -3.34 -4.42
CA LEU A 76 -10.74 -4.39 -3.74
C LEU A 76 -10.20 -5.42 -4.75
N ALA A 77 -11.04 -5.89 -5.67
CA ALA A 77 -10.65 -6.85 -6.69
C ALA A 77 -9.63 -6.29 -7.69
N ASP A 78 -9.79 -5.04 -8.13
CA ASP A 78 -8.84 -4.38 -9.03
C ASP A 78 -7.46 -4.21 -8.39
N LEU A 79 -7.42 -3.84 -7.10
CA LEU A 79 -6.17 -3.73 -6.34
C LEU A 79 -5.54 -5.09 -6.07
N ASP A 80 -6.34 -6.11 -5.72
CA ASP A 80 -5.84 -7.47 -5.55
C ASP A 80 -5.22 -7.98 -6.87
N MET A 81 -5.87 -7.73 -8.00
CA MET A 81 -5.38 -8.12 -9.33
C MET A 81 -4.07 -7.41 -9.68
N LEU A 82 -4.00 -6.08 -9.48
CA LEU A 82 -2.79 -5.30 -9.72
C LEU A 82 -1.60 -5.84 -8.92
N GLU A 83 -1.83 -6.10 -7.63
CA GLU A 83 -0.80 -6.54 -6.70
C GLU A 83 -0.54 -8.07 -6.78
N SER A 84 -1.19 -8.75 -7.73
CA SER A 84 -1.17 -10.20 -7.90
C SER A 84 -1.45 -10.94 -6.59
N TYR A 85 -2.32 -10.38 -5.74
CA TYR A 85 -2.74 -10.98 -4.48
C TYR A 85 -3.86 -11.99 -4.74
N ARG A 86 -3.76 -13.14 -4.08
CA ARG A 86 -4.82 -14.16 -4.03
C ARG A 86 -4.95 -14.66 -2.59
N PRO A 87 -6.15 -14.65 -1.98
CA PRO A 87 -6.34 -15.20 -0.65
C PRO A 87 -5.84 -16.65 -0.55
N GLY A 88 -4.95 -16.93 0.40
CA GLY A 88 -4.39 -18.27 0.62
C GLY A 88 -3.28 -18.70 -0.34
N ASP A 89 -2.85 -17.83 -1.26
CA ASP A 89 -1.72 -18.10 -2.15
C ASP A 89 -0.45 -17.36 -1.66
N PRO A 90 0.52 -18.07 -1.06
CA PRO A 90 1.80 -17.47 -0.66
C PRO A 90 2.64 -17.03 -1.87
N ALA A 91 2.25 -17.42 -3.09
CA ALA A 91 2.90 -17.02 -4.33
C ALA A 91 2.39 -15.67 -4.90
N GLY A 92 1.53 -14.93 -4.18
CA GLY A 92 1.19 -13.55 -4.51
C GLY A 92 2.40 -12.61 -4.43
N LEU A 93 2.45 -11.55 -5.26
CA LEU A 93 3.55 -10.58 -5.19
C LEU A 93 3.53 -9.78 -3.89
N TYR A 94 2.33 -9.47 -3.40
CA TYR A 94 2.09 -8.81 -2.12
C TYR A 94 1.04 -9.55 -1.29
N LEU A 95 1.08 -9.34 0.03
CA LEU A 95 0.04 -9.73 0.98
C LEU A 95 -0.81 -8.51 1.34
N ARG A 96 -2.14 -8.67 1.33
CA ARG A 96 -3.07 -7.68 1.87
C ARG A 96 -3.23 -7.89 3.38
N VAL A 97 -2.68 -6.97 4.18
CA VAL A 97 -2.74 -7.03 5.64
C VAL A 97 -3.46 -5.81 6.20
N ALA A 98 -4.18 -5.98 7.31
CA ALA A 98 -4.71 -4.84 8.05
C ALA A 98 -3.65 -4.30 9.01
N ARG A 99 -3.40 -2.99 8.96
CA ARG A 99 -2.45 -2.31 9.83
C ARG A 99 -3.00 -0.99 10.32
N ALA A 100 -2.57 -0.61 11.52
CA ALA A 100 -2.82 0.71 12.07
C ALA A 100 -1.94 1.74 11.36
N VAL A 101 -2.56 2.78 10.81
CA VAL A 101 -1.88 3.94 10.21
C VAL A 101 -2.20 5.19 11.01
N ARG A 102 -1.22 6.09 11.14
CA ARG A 102 -1.34 7.35 11.87
C ARG A 102 -1.70 8.47 10.90
N THR A 103 -2.77 9.20 11.21
CA THR A 103 -3.18 10.43 10.50
C THR A 103 -3.14 11.61 11.46
N ALA A 104 -3.27 12.84 10.96
CA ALA A 104 -3.44 14.03 11.80
C ALA A 104 -4.68 13.96 12.70
N ARG A 105 -5.66 13.11 12.38
CA ARG A 105 -6.90 12.91 13.14
C ARG A 105 -6.84 11.70 14.07
N GLY A 106 -5.67 11.05 14.20
CA GLY A 106 -5.47 9.84 15.00
C GLY A 106 -5.23 8.59 14.17
N THR A 107 -5.22 7.44 14.85
CA THR A 107 -4.90 6.14 14.28
C THR A 107 -6.15 5.47 13.70
N ARG A 108 -6.04 4.89 12.50
CA ARG A 108 -7.10 4.09 11.85
C ARG A 108 -6.54 2.77 11.32
N GLU A 109 -7.33 1.71 11.31
CA GLU A 109 -6.98 0.48 10.57
C GLU A 109 -7.18 0.71 9.06
N ALA A 110 -6.24 0.20 8.27
CA ALA A 110 -6.27 0.25 6.82
C ALA A 110 -5.76 -1.07 6.20
N TRP A 111 -6.24 -1.39 5.01
CA TRP A 111 -5.61 -2.39 4.15
C TRP A 111 -4.28 -1.85 3.61
N VAL A 112 -3.24 -2.66 3.69
CA VAL A 112 -1.90 -2.38 3.19
C VAL A 112 -1.44 -3.58 2.38
N TYR A 113 -0.84 -3.32 1.22
CA TYR A 113 -0.10 -4.35 0.47
C TYR A 113 1.35 -4.32 0.95
N VAL A 114 1.92 -5.47 1.32
CA VAL A 114 3.34 -5.59 1.73
C VAL A 114 3.94 -6.84 1.09
N ALA A 115 5.22 -6.80 0.76
CA ALA A 115 5.90 -7.98 0.25
C ALA A 115 5.94 -9.07 1.35
N PRO A 116 5.62 -10.34 1.02
CA PRO A 116 5.68 -11.42 2.00
C PRO A 116 7.13 -11.66 2.46
N PRO A 117 7.35 -12.02 3.74
CA PRO A 117 8.69 -12.26 4.28
C PRO A 117 9.52 -13.24 3.42
N GLU A 118 8.90 -14.34 3.00
CA GLU A 118 9.50 -15.37 2.13
C GLU A 118 9.98 -14.85 0.76
N ARG A 119 9.45 -13.72 0.26
CA ARG A 119 9.91 -13.10 -1.00
C ARG A 119 10.73 -11.83 -0.80
N ALA A 120 10.71 -11.25 0.39
CA ALA A 120 11.39 -10.00 0.68
C ALA A 120 12.87 -10.07 0.26
N ALA A 121 13.61 -11.11 0.62
CA ALA A 121 15.02 -11.24 0.25
C ALA A 121 15.27 -11.15 -1.28
N GLY A 122 14.49 -11.87 -2.09
CA GLY A 122 14.64 -11.87 -3.55
C GLY A 122 14.23 -10.55 -4.20
N LEU A 123 13.15 -9.94 -3.71
CA LEU A 123 12.69 -8.62 -4.15
C LEU A 123 13.70 -7.52 -3.80
N LEU A 124 14.28 -7.59 -2.60
CA LEU A 124 15.22 -6.61 -2.08
C LEU A 124 16.61 -6.73 -2.70
N ALA A 125 16.99 -7.89 -3.25
CA ALA A 125 18.28 -8.08 -3.93
C ALA A 125 18.52 -7.10 -5.10
N ARG A 126 17.45 -6.55 -5.69
CA ARG A 126 17.51 -5.55 -6.77
C ARG A 126 16.85 -4.22 -6.38
N ALA A 127 16.53 -4.02 -5.10
CA ALA A 127 15.86 -2.83 -4.62
C ALA A 127 16.82 -1.91 -3.86
N ARG A 128 16.59 -0.60 -3.96
CA ARG A 128 17.34 0.40 -3.17
C ARG A 128 16.49 0.82 -1.97
N PRO A 129 17.02 0.86 -0.73
CA PRO A 129 16.26 1.41 0.39
C PRO A 129 15.89 2.87 0.13
N LEU A 130 14.71 3.26 0.62
CA LEU A 130 14.25 4.65 0.70
C LEU A 130 14.19 5.03 2.18
N PRO A 131 15.28 5.58 2.76
CA PRO A 131 15.38 5.82 4.19
C PRO A 131 14.32 6.79 4.74
N THR A 132 13.81 7.68 3.88
CA THR A 132 12.76 8.63 4.23
C THR A 132 11.36 8.00 4.23
N GLY A 133 11.22 6.72 3.88
CA GLY A 133 9.92 6.04 3.84
C GLY A 133 8.95 6.59 2.79
N THR A 134 9.42 7.42 1.86
CA THR A 134 8.57 8.16 0.92
C THR A 134 8.85 7.75 -0.52
N TRP A 135 7.79 7.38 -1.25
CA TRP A 135 7.89 7.14 -2.68
C TRP A 135 8.02 8.47 -3.44
N PRO A 136 8.96 8.59 -4.41
CA PRO A 136 9.09 9.78 -5.23
C PRO A 136 7.78 10.12 -5.96
N ALA A 137 7.49 11.41 -6.10
CA ALA A 137 6.40 11.87 -6.95
C ALA A 137 6.59 11.35 -8.38
N GLY A 138 5.49 11.14 -9.10
CA GLY A 138 5.53 10.76 -10.51
C GLY A 138 6.19 11.89 -11.32
N PRO A 139 6.71 11.61 -12.52
CA PRO A 139 7.14 12.68 -13.40
C PRO A 139 5.99 13.66 -13.57
N ALA A 140 6.26 14.95 -13.38
CA ALA A 140 5.31 16.00 -13.70
C ALA A 140 4.97 15.84 -15.20
N SER A 141 3.70 15.56 -15.49
CA SER A 141 3.19 15.54 -16.86
C SER A 141 3.09 16.96 -17.40
#